data_AF-A0A9D3A0F3-F1
#
_entry.id   AF-A0A9D3A0F3-F1
#
_cell.length_a   1.000
_cell.length_b   1.000
_cell.length_c   1.000
_cell.angle_alpha   90.00
_cell.angle_beta   90.00
_cell.angle_gamma   90.00
#
_symmetry.space_group_name_H-M   'P 1'
#
loop_
_entity.id
_entity.type
_entity.pdbx_description
1 polymer ?
#
loop_
_entity_poly.entity_id
_entity_poly.type
_entity_poly.pdbx_seq_one_letter_code
_entity_poly.pdbx_strand_id
1 'polypeptide(L)'
;AVFASLIERSGRFSLGLGEFTPEICSNDIFMSELKKAQRAFSAIEVNKDRFFSIREFESLSQPLTAEDFKAFLDQTIEEAKPDTPFNAYTLGMQDKLGRLRDVGETLGIGNYFIDSVLAQGYVGNQIKRTSMADTPLYCKTTGSFTSIEVLEEIIKPSGRMKVLDVQKALAATYNVRLIPAQIRSIASRGGMRLSDMGNSIIVDGE
;
A
#
# COMPACT_ATOMS: atom_id res chain seq x y z
N ALA A 1 26.58 -1.15 12.22
CA ALA A 1 27.58 -0.27 11.59
C ALA A 1 27.85 -0.67 10.13
N VAL A 2 28.34 -1.89 9.85
CA VAL A 2 28.71 -2.30 8.47
C VAL A 2 27.51 -2.33 7.51
N PHE A 3 26.39 -2.97 7.88
CA PHE A 3 25.21 -3.03 7.00
C PHE A 3 24.50 -1.69 6.82
N ALA A 4 24.42 -0.86 7.86
CA ALA A 4 23.91 0.50 7.74
C ALA A 4 24.73 1.31 6.73
N SER A 5 26.06 1.27 6.83
CA SER A 5 26.96 1.93 5.87
C SER A 5 26.82 1.38 4.45
N LEU A 6 26.61 0.06 4.30
CA LEU A 6 26.34 -0.57 3.00
C LEU A 6 25.07 -0.01 2.34
N ILE A 7 23.99 0.14 3.10
CA ILE A 7 22.74 0.72 2.61
C ILE A 7 22.93 2.22 2.28
N GLU A 8 23.53 2.99 3.20
CA GLU A 8 23.72 4.44 3.06
C GLU A 8 24.61 4.85 1.88
N ARG A 9 25.60 4.02 1.52
CA ARG A 9 26.46 4.30 0.35
C ARG A 9 25.84 3.85 -0.97
N SER A 10 24.81 3.00 -0.93
CA SER A 10 24.17 2.47 -2.12
C SER A 10 23.11 3.43 -2.63
N GLY A 11 23.36 4.05 -3.79
CA GLY A 11 22.37 4.94 -4.43
C GLY A 11 21.14 4.19 -4.92
N ARG A 12 21.34 3.09 -5.66
CA ARG A 12 20.28 2.20 -6.15
C ARG A 12 20.72 0.75 -5.95
N PHE A 13 19.85 -0.08 -5.40
CA PHE A 13 20.17 -1.48 -5.18
C PHE A 13 18.94 -2.40 -5.24
N SER A 14 19.19 -3.69 -5.39
CA SER A 14 18.16 -4.72 -5.35
C SER A 14 18.61 -5.89 -4.50
N LEU A 15 17.71 -6.48 -3.73
CA LEU A 15 18.01 -7.66 -2.94
C LEU A 15 18.26 -8.86 -3.87
N GLY A 16 19.22 -9.70 -3.50
CA GLY A 16 19.69 -10.83 -4.28
C GLY A 16 20.68 -10.47 -5.41
N LEU A 17 21.03 -9.20 -5.60
CA LEU A 17 21.91 -8.74 -6.68
C LEU A 17 23.13 -7.95 -6.15
N GLY A 18 24.26 -8.10 -6.84
CA GLY A 18 25.48 -7.33 -6.54
C GLY A 18 25.98 -7.54 -5.11
N GLU A 19 26.22 -6.44 -4.39
CA GLU A 19 26.65 -6.45 -2.99
C GLU A 19 25.56 -6.92 -2.01
N PHE A 20 24.32 -7.09 -2.47
CA PHE A 20 23.17 -7.52 -1.68
C PHE A 20 22.82 -8.97 -2.00
N THR A 21 23.77 -9.88 -1.81
CA THR A 21 23.59 -11.30 -2.13
C THR A 21 22.48 -11.96 -1.29
N PRO A 22 21.93 -13.11 -1.70
CA PRO A 22 20.94 -13.84 -0.91
C PRO A 22 21.39 -14.15 0.53
N GLU A 23 22.69 -14.39 0.76
CA GLU A 23 23.26 -14.61 2.10
C GLU A 23 23.20 -13.36 2.97
N ILE A 24 23.44 -12.17 2.40
CA ILE A 24 23.26 -10.91 3.11
C ILE A 24 21.78 -10.64 3.37
N CYS A 25 20.92 -10.88 2.38
CA CYS A 25 19.48 -10.64 2.50
C CYS A 25 18.78 -11.58 3.48
N SER A 26 19.35 -12.75 3.76
CA SER A 26 18.87 -13.67 4.79
C SER A 26 19.40 -13.36 6.19
N ASN A 27 20.29 -12.36 6.32
CA ASN A 27 20.82 -11.94 7.62
C ASN A 27 19.85 -11.00 8.36
N ASP A 28 19.43 -11.40 9.56
CA ASP A 28 18.48 -10.63 10.37
C ASP A 28 18.97 -9.22 10.75
N ILE A 29 20.28 -9.05 10.94
CA ILE A 29 20.88 -7.74 11.26
C ILE A 29 20.76 -6.83 10.04
N PHE A 30 21.10 -7.32 8.84
CA PHE A 30 20.92 -6.57 7.61
C PHE A 30 19.45 -6.18 7.41
N MET A 31 18.52 -7.13 7.55
CA MET A 31 17.09 -6.85 7.39
C MET A 31 16.57 -5.86 8.44
N SER A 32 17.12 -5.88 9.65
CA SER A 32 16.82 -4.89 10.68
C SER A 32 17.30 -3.49 10.30
N GLU A 33 18.52 -3.35 9.78
CA GLU A 33 19.06 -2.07 9.31
C GLU A 33 18.29 -1.54 8.07
N LEU A 34 17.91 -2.41 7.13
CA LEU A 34 17.09 -2.02 5.99
C LEU A 34 15.72 -1.48 6.43
N LYS A 35 15.06 -2.14 7.38
CA LYS A 35 13.79 -1.66 7.97
C LYS A 35 13.96 -0.33 8.69
N LYS A 36 15.11 -0.08 9.34
CA LYS A 36 15.41 1.24 9.94
C LYS A 36 15.54 2.31 8.86
N ALA A 37 16.25 2.02 7.77
CA ALA A 37 16.42 2.94 6.65
C ALA A 37 15.08 3.27 5.97
N GLN A 38 14.21 2.26 5.77
CA GLN A 38 12.86 2.47 5.24
C GLN A 38 12.00 3.36 6.14
N ARG A 39 12.00 3.13 7.46
CA ARG A 39 11.26 3.98 8.42
C ARG A 39 11.78 5.41 8.48
N ALA A 40 13.07 5.61 8.24
CA ALA A 40 13.69 6.93 8.18
C ALA A 40 13.56 7.59 6.80
N PHE A 41 12.89 6.93 5.83
CA PHE A 41 12.84 7.33 4.43
C PHE A 41 14.21 7.58 3.77
N SER A 42 15.29 6.98 4.29
CA SER A 42 16.62 7.05 3.69
C SER A 42 16.84 6.01 2.59
N ALA A 43 16.04 4.93 2.60
CA ALA A 43 15.92 3.95 1.53
C ALA A 43 14.44 3.72 1.19
N ILE A 44 14.04 4.02 -0.05
CA ILE A 44 12.67 3.88 -0.53
C ILE A 44 12.59 2.66 -1.45
N GLU A 45 11.68 1.73 -1.14
CA GLU A 45 11.40 0.58 -2.01
C GLU A 45 10.56 1.06 -3.21
N VAL A 46 11.15 1.08 -4.39
CA VAL A 46 10.55 1.63 -5.63
C VAL A 46 9.93 0.58 -6.52
N ASN A 47 10.26 -0.69 -6.29
CA ASN A 47 9.59 -1.88 -6.80
C ASN A 47 9.94 -3.02 -5.84
N LYS A 48 9.26 -4.15 -5.93
CA LYS A 48 9.54 -5.34 -5.12
C LYS A 48 11.04 -5.62 -5.10
N ASP A 49 11.61 -5.61 -3.89
CA ASP A 49 13.01 -5.89 -3.60
C ASP A 49 14.01 -4.91 -4.24
N ARG A 50 13.55 -3.78 -4.80
CA ARG A 50 14.37 -2.74 -5.45
C ARG A 50 14.25 -1.42 -4.71
N PHE A 51 15.38 -0.83 -4.36
CA PHE A 51 15.47 0.31 -3.46
C PHE A 51 16.31 1.43 -4.05
N PHE A 52 15.84 2.66 -3.88
CA PHE A 52 16.58 3.88 -4.15
C PHE A 52 16.88 4.60 -2.83
N SER A 53 18.08 5.14 -2.69
CA SER A 53 18.44 6.06 -1.61
C SER A 53 17.66 7.36 -1.77
N ILE A 54 17.37 8.03 -0.65
CA ILE A 54 16.79 9.37 -0.65
C ILE A 54 17.58 10.37 -1.52
N ARG A 55 18.91 10.19 -1.63
CA ARG A 55 19.78 11.03 -2.46
C ARG A 55 19.39 11.03 -3.95
N GLU A 56 18.79 9.95 -4.44
CA GLU A 56 18.30 9.87 -5.82
C GLU A 56 17.10 10.81 -6.04
N PHE A 57 16.31 11.06 -5.00
CA PHE A 57 15.19 11.99 -5.01
C PHE A 57 15.64 13.44 -4.76
N GLU A 58 16.61 13.63 -3.85
CA GLU A 58 17.18 14.94 -3.52
C GLU A 58 18.02 15.55 -4.65
N SER A 59 18.51 14.73 -5.58
CA SER A 59 19.32 15.19 -6.73
C SER A 59 18.48 15.65 -7.93
N LEU A 60 17.15 15.54 -7.86
CA LEU A 60 16.24 15.99 -8.92
C LEU A 60 16.11 17.52 -8.95
N SER A 61 15.62 18.05 -10.07
CA SER A 61 15.30 19.48 -10.22
C SER A 61 14.21 19.95 -9.25
N GLN A 62 13.30 19.05 -8.87
CA GLN A 62 12.33 19.24 -7.80
C GLN A 62 12.59 18.19 -6.70
N PRO A 63 13.49 18.48 -5.75
CA PRO A 63 13.96 17.49 -4.79
C PRO A 63 12.87 17.11 -3.77
N LEU A 64 12.78 15.82 -3.42
CA LEU A 64 12.01 15.34 -2.27
C LEU A 64 12.98 14.87 -1.18
N THR A 65 12.83 15.40 0.03
CA THR A 65 13.62 14.99 1.20
C THR A 65 12.91 13.90 2.00
N ALA A 66 13.62 13.30 2.96
CA ALA A 66 13.01 12.37 3.91
C ALA A 66 11.85 13.03 4.70
N GLU A 67 11.96 14.32 5.04
CA GLU A 67 10.87 15.07 5.67
C GLU A 67 9.65 15.22 4.75
N ASP A 68 9.84 15.40 3.43
CA ASP A 68 8.71 15.49 2.49
C ASP A 68 7.91 14.17 2.46
N PHE A 69 8.59 13.02 2.44
CA PHE A 69 7.92 11.71 2.49
C PHE A 69 7.19 11.50 3.81
N LYS A 70 7.83 11.90 4.92
CA LYS A 70 7.21 11.85 6.25
C LYS A 70 5.98 12.76 6.32
N ALA A 71 6.07 13.99 5.84
CA ALA A 71 4.98 14.95 5.83
C ALA A 71 3.80 14.46 4.98
N PHE A 72 4.08 13.88 3.81
CA PHE A 72 3.06 13.25 2.97
C PHE A 72 2.34 12.11 3.71
N LEU A 73 3.08 11.23 4.38
CA LEU A 73 2.50 10.13 5.16
C LEU A 73 1.65 10.66 6.32
N ASP A 74 2.22 11.56 7.12
CA ASP A 74 1.57 12.11 8.32
C ASP A 74 0.28 12.87 7.92
N GLN A 75 0.31 13.69 6.85
CA GLN A 75 -0.86 14.37 6.29
C GLN A 75 -1.91 13.38 5.76
N THR A 76 -1.48 12.34 5.03
CA THR A 76 -2.40 11.32 4.51
C THR A 76 -3.15 10.63 5.65
N ILE A 77 -2.46 10.31 6.75
CA ILE A 77 -3.06 9.67 7.92
C ILE A 77 -3.97 10.64 8.68
N GLU A 78 -3.60 11.91 8.79
CA GLU A 78 -4.41 12.94 9.42
C GLU A 78 -5.75 13.11 8.68
N GLU A 79 -5.70 13.25 7.36
CA GLU A 79 -6.86 13.48 6.49
C GLU A 79 -7.66 12.21 6.17
N ALA A 80 -7.12 11.02 6.44
CA ALA A 80 -7.81 9.76 6.20
C ALA A 80 -9.09 9.72 7.06
N LYS A 81 -10.23 9.51 6.39
CA LYS A 81 -11.51 9.30 7.05
C LYS A 81 -11.45 8.00 7.87
N PRO A 82 -11.89 8.02 9.15
CA PRO A 82 -12.00 6.81 9.95
C PRO A 82 -12.83 5.74 9.22
N ASP A 83 -12.40 4.48 9.35
CA ASP A 83 -13.08 3.29 8.84
C ASP A 83 -13.32 3.27 7.31
N THR A 84 -12.71 4.21 6.57
CA THR A 84 -12.78 4.27 5.11
C THR A 84 -11.48 3.71 4.51
N PRO A 85 -11.53 2.66 3.67
CA PRO A 85 -10.36 2.15 2.97
C PRO A 85 -9.79 3.16 1.97
N PHE A 86 -8.47 3.17 1.83
CA PHE A 86 -7.75 3.95 0.82
C PHE A 86 -6.47 3.24 0.37
N ASN A 87 -5.92 3.66 -0.77
CA ASN A 87 -4.64 3.22 -1.32
C ASN A 87 -4.05 4.30 -2.24
N ALA A 88 -2.86 4.09 -2.80
CA ALA A 88 -2.23 5.05 -3.71
C ALA A 88 -3.14 5.47 -4.88
N TYR A 89 -3.97 4.55 -5.40
CA TYR A 89 -4.92 4.86 -6.48
C TYR A 89 -5.99 5.87 -6.05
N THR A 90 -6.67 5.64 -4.92
CA THR A 90 -7.68 6.58 -4.39
C THR A 90 -7.10 7.96 -4.08
N LEU A 91 -5.87 8.02 -3.55
CA LEU A 91 -5.19 9.28 -3.30
C LEU A 91 -4.88 10.02 -4.61
N GLY A 92 -4.51 9.28 -5.66
CA GLY A 92 -4.32 9.83 -7.00
C GLY A 92 -5.59 10.43 -7.59
N MET A 93 -6.75 9.78 -7.39
CA MET A 93 -8.05 10.32 -7.83
C MET A 93 -8.45 11.60 -7.08
N GLN A 94 -7.94 11.81 -5.87
CA GLN A 94 -8.17 13.00 -5.05
C GLN A 94 -7.11 14.09 -5.28
N ASP A 95 -6.21 13.89 -6.25
CA ASP A 95 -5.06 14.75 -6.54
C ASP A 95 -4.14 14.98 -5.32
N LYS A 96 -4.10 14.02 -4.39
CA LYS A 96 -3.31 14.08 -3.15
C LYS A 96 -1.88 13.60 -3.30
N LEU A 97 -1.52 13.05 -4.45
CA LEU A 97 -0.15 12.57 -4.68
C LEU A 97 0.81 13.72 -4.99
N GLY A 98 0.28 14.85 -5.50
CA GLY A 98 1.05 16.05 -5.81
C GLY A 98 2.40 15.74 -6.47
N ARG A 99 3.46 16.30 -5.89
CA ARG A 99 4.85 16.17 -6.35
C ARG A 99 5.40 14.75 -6.36
N LEU A 100 4.86 13.82 -5.55
CA LEU A 100 5.35 12.44 -5.52
C LEU A 100 5.14 11.76 -6.88
N ARG A 101 3.95 11.95 -7.49
CA ARG A 101 3.65 11.36 -8.81
C ARG A 101 4.66 11.83 -9.87
N ASP A 102 4.91 13.14 -9.94
CA ASP A 102 5.80 13.75 -10.94
C ASP A 102 7.24 13.25 -10.79
N VAL A 103 7.69 13.08 -9.54
CA VAL A 103 9.02 12.52 -9.23
C VAL A 103 9.09 11.04 -9.59
N GLY A 104 8.05 10.26 -9.32
CA GLY A 104 7.96 8.86 -9.72
C GLY A 104 8.05 8.66 -11.23
N GLU A 105 7.42 9.55 -12.01
CA GLU A 105 7.51 9.58 -13.47
C GLU A 105 8.91 9.98 -13.94
N THR A 106 9.48 11.05 -13.37
CA THR A 106 10.84 11.53 -13.69
C THR A 106 11.91 10.46 -13.47
N LEU A 107 11.77 9.68 -12.39
CA LEU A 107 12.68 8.58 -12.06
C LEU A 107 12.37 7.27 -12.82
N GLY A 108 11.25 7.20 -13.55
CA GLY A 108 10.82 6.01 -14.29
C GLY A 108 10.48 4.82 -13.39
N ILE A 109 10.00 5.08 -12.16
CA ILE A 109 9.69 4.04 -11.15
C ILE A 109 8.18 3.79 -10.99
N GLY A 110 7.32 4.65 -11.55
CA GLY A 110 5.87 4.53 -11.41
C GLY A 110 5.41 4.76 -9.97
N ASN A 111 4.23 4.22 -9.60
CA ASN A 111 3.57 4.56 -8.32
C ASN A 111 3.81 3.55 -7.18
N TYR A 112 4.58 2.48 -7.41
CA TYR A 112 4.79 1.44 -6.40
C TYR A 112 5.37 2.02 -5.09
N PHE A 113 6.32 2.94 -5.20
CA PHE A 113 6.98 3.56 -4.04
C PHE A 113 6.00 4.30 -3.12
N ILE A 114 4.86 4.77 -3.65
CA ILE A 114 3.82 5.45 -2.87
C ILE A 114 3.23 4.47 -1.87
N ASP A 115 2.94 3.24 -2.31
CA ASP A 115 2.46 2.18 -1.41
C ASP A 115 3.54 1.79 -0.38
N SER A 116 4.83 1.81 -0.76
CA SER A 116 5.95 1.59 0.17
C SER A 116 6.04 2.66 1.27
N VAL A 117 5.71 3.92 0.93
CA VAL A 117 5.63 5.04 1.88
C VAL A 117 4.43 4.86 2.81
N LEU A 118 3.25 4.58 2.26
CA LEU A 118 2.04 4.30 3.05
C LEU A 118 2.24 3.11 4.01
N ALA A 119 2.98 2.07 3.58
CA ALA A 119 3.29 0.92 4.42
C ALA A 119 4.05 1.30 5.71
N GLN A 120 4.79 2.42 5.73
CA GLN A 120 5.46 2.87 6.95
C GLN A 120 4.45 3.34 8.01
N GLY A 121 3.30 3.87 7.61
CA GLY A 121 2.19 4.17 8.52
C GLY A 121 1.64 2.92 9.21
N TYR A 122 1.56 1.82 8.45
CA TYR A 122 1.18 0.51 8.99
C TYR A 122 2.23 -0.06 9.96
N VAL A 123 3.51 0.01 9.59
CA VAL A 123 4.62 -0.41 10.47
C VAL A 123 4.65 0.42 11.76
N GLY A 124 4.32 1.71 11.68
CA GLY A 124 4.15 2.60 12.82
C GLY A 124 2.85 2.41 13.60
N ASN A 125 2.01 1.44 13.22
CA ASN A 125 0.71 1.14 13.83
C ASN A 125 -0.28 2.33 13.83
N GLN A 126 -0.14 3.27 12.90
CA GLN A 126 -1.01 4.44 12.75
C GLN A 126 -2.23 4.16 11.86
N ILE A 127 -2.06 3.23 10.91
CA ILE A 127 -3.10 2.72 10.02
C ILE A 127 -2.99 1.20 9.98
N LYS A 128 -4.07 0.55 9.56
CA LYS A 128 -4.11 -0.89 9.34
C LYS A 128 -3.99 -1.18 7.86
N ARG A 129 -3.49 -2.37 7.52
CA ARG A 129 -3.26 -2.80 6.14
C ARG A 129 -3.89 -4.16 5.90
N THR A 130 -4.53 -4.31 4.75
CA THR A 130 -4.91 -5.60 4.16
C THR A 130 -4.47 -5.61 2.70
N SER A 131 -4.71 -6.73 2.02
CA SER A 131 -4.53 -6.84 0.57
C SER A 131 -5.67 -7.62 -0.05
N MET A 132 -6.08 -7.18 -1.24
CA MET A 132 -7.01 -7.91 -2.10
C MET A 132 -6.30 -8.19 -3.41
N ALA A 133 -6.08 -9.48 -3.69
CA ALA A 133 -5.04 -9.91 -4.64
C ALA A 133 -3.69 -9.26 -4.26
N ASP A 134 -3.04 -8.59 -5.20
CA ASP A 134 -1.73 -7.93 -4.99
C ASP A 134 -1.85 -6.43 -4.66
N THR A 135 -3.07 -5.92 -4.51
CA THR A 135 -3.31 -4.50 -4.22
C THR A 135 -3.36 -4.26 -2.70
N PRO A 136 -2.43 -3.46 -2.13
CA PRO A 136 -2.51 -3.05 -0.74
C PRO A 136 -3.67 -2.06 -0.55
N LEU A 137 -4.37 -2.22 0.57
CA LEU A 137 -5.37 -1.27 1.05
C LEU A 137 -5.03 -0.90 2.50
N TYR A 138 -5.29 0.34 2.84
CA TYR A 138 -5.04 0.92 4.14
C TYR A 138 -6.33 1.47 4.73
N CYS A 139 -6.43 1.48 6.06
CA CYS A 139 -7.56 2.07 6.75
C CYS A 139 -7.12 2.65 8.09
N LYS A 140 -7.65 3.81 8.44
CA LYS A 140 -7.51 4.40 9.78
C LYS A 140 -8.63 3.84 10.65
N THR A 141 -8.37 2.71 11.31
CA THR A 141 -9.34 2.03 12.18
C THR A 141 -8.67 1.44 13.41
N THR A 142 -9.48 1.17 14.44
CA THR A 142 -9.07 0.44 15.65
C THR A 142 -9.18 -1.06 15.43
N GLY A 143 -8.23 -1.84 15.93
CA GLY A 143 -8.28 -3.31 15.82
C GLY A 143 -7.72 -3.83 14.49
N SER A 144 -8.41 -4.78 13.88
CA SER A 144 -8.02 -5.40 12.60
C SER A 144 -8.60 -4.65 11.41
N PHE A 145 -7.97 -4.81 10.24
CA PHE A 145 -8.54 -4.42 8.96
C PHE A 145 -8.30 -5.55 7.95
N THR A 146 -9.35 -5.97 7.26
CA THR A 146 -9.44 -7.21 6.49
C THR A 146 -10.07 -6.96 5.14
N SER A 147 -9.92 -7.92 4.22
CA SER A 147 -10.59 -7.85 2.92
C SER A 147 -12.12 -7.99 3.01
N ILE A 148 -12.65 -8.47 4.14
CA ILE A 148 -14.09 -8.56 4.40
C ILE A 148 -14.65 -7.15 4.59
N GLU A 149 -14.04 -6.33 5.45
CA GLU A 149 -14.47 -4.95 5.71
C GLU A 149 -14.41 -4.08 4.44
N VAL A 150 -13.45 -4.33 3.53
CA VAL A 150 -13.42 -3.66 2.22
C VAL A 150 -14.64 -4.03 1.35
N LEU A 151 -15.08 -5.29 1.38
CA LEU A 151 -16.30 -5.70 0.68
C LEU A 151 -17.54 -5.10 1.32
N GLU A 152 -17.60 -5.07 2.65
CA GLU A 152 -18.72 -4.48 3.39
C GLU A 152 -18.88 -3.01 3.04
N GLU A 153 -17.79 -2.24 3.02
CA GLU A 153 -17.81 -0.81 2.66
C GLU A 153 -18.40 -0.57 1.27
N ILE A 154 -18.11 -1.45 0.30
CA ILE A 154 -18.67 -1.35 -1.06
C ILE A 154 -20.17 -1.69 -1.08
N ILE A 155 -20.63 -2.65 -0.28
CA ILE A 155 -21.98 -3.21 -0.37
C ILE A 155 -22.96 -2.51 0.58
N LYS A 156 -22.50 -2.07 1.75
CA LYS A 156 -23.29 -1.48 2.82
C LYS A 156 -24.20 -0.34 2.34
N PRO A 157 -23.77 0.58 1.45
CA PRO A 157 -24.66 1.65 0.96
C PRO A 157 -25.91 1.16 0.23
N SER A 158 -25.86 -0.01 -0.42
CA SER A 158 -27.00 -0.61 -1.11
C SER A 158 -27.66 -1.76 -0.35
N GLY A 159 -27.03 -2.27 0.72
CA GLY A 159 -27.41 -3.47 1.48
C GLY A 159 -27.29 -4.79 0.69
N ARG A 160 -27.42 -4.73 -0.63
CA ARG A 160 -27.28 -5.86 -1.56
C ARG A 160 -26.61 -5.41 -2.85
N MET A 161 -25.69 -6.21 -3.37
CA MET A 161 -25.02 -5.93 -4.64
C MET A 161 -24.72 -7.22 -5.42
N LYS A 162 -24.87 -7.18 -6.75
CA LYS A 162 -24.47 -8.31 -7.60
C LYS A 162 -22.95 -8.46 -7.57
N VAL A 163 -22.44 -9.69 -7.57
CA VAL A 163 -20.99 -9.97 -7.54
C VAL A 163 -20.23 -9.28 -8.68
N LEU A 164 -20.83 -9.21 -9.88
CA LEU A 164 -20.23 -8.50 -11.02
C LEU A 164 -20.18 -6.98 -10.82
N ASP A 165 -21.13 -6.42 -10.07
CA ASP A 165 -21.14 -4.98 -9.77
C ASP A 165 -20.18 -4.67 -8.62
N VAL A 166 -20.03 -5.58 -7.63
CA VAL A 166 -18.94 -5.53 -6.64
C VAL A 166 -17.58 -5.57 -7.32
N GLN A 167 -17.39 -6.44 -8.31
CA GLN A 167 -16.16 -6.52 -9.10
C GLN A 167 -15.83 -5.18 -9.77
N LYS A 168 -16.83 -4.55 -10.42
CA LYS A 168 -16.66 -3.25 -11.06
C LYS A 168 -16.36 -2.15 -10.04
N ALA A 169 -17.07 -2.14 -8.91
CA ALA A 169 -16.88 -1.16 -7.85
C ALA A 169 -15.46 -1.25 -7.25
N LEU A 170 -14.97 -2.46 -6.95
CA LEU A 170 -13.59 -2.66 -6.48
C LEU A 170 -12.55 -2.15 -7.49
N ALA A 171 -12.76 -2.43 -8.77
CA ALA A 171 -11.86 -1.97 -9.82
C ALA A 171 -11.90 -0.45 -9.99
N ALA A 172 -13.09 0.16 -9.92
CA ALA A 172 -13.27 1.60 -10.10
C ALA A 172 -12.81 2.41 -8.88
N THR A 173 -13.05 1.92 -7.66
CA THR A 173 -12.73 2.65 -6.43
C THR A 173 -11.29 2.43 -6.01
N TYR A 174 -10.79 1.20 -6.06
CA TYR A 174 -9.50 0.83 -5.48
C TYR A 174 -8.50 0.27 -6.48
N ASN A 175 -8.85 0.18 -7.77
CA ASN A 175 -8.07 -0.53 -8.79
C ASN A 175 -7.78 -2.00 -8.40
N VAL A 176 -8.69 -2.61 -7.64
CA VAL A 176 -8.60 -4.02 -7.22
C VAL A 176 -9.29 -4.88 -8.27
N ARG A 177 -8.53 -5.83 -8.85
CA ARG A 177 -9.03 -6.76 -9.88
C ARG A 177 -9.16 -8.16 -9.32
N LEU A 178 -10.39 -8.54 -8.98
CA LEU A 178 -10.73 -9.89 -8.55
C LEU A 178 -11.66 -10.55 -9.55
N ILE A 179 -11.61 -11.88 -9.63
CA ILE A 179 -12.63 -12.65 -10.34
C ILE A 179 -13.84 -12.92 -9.42
N PRO A 180 -15.06 -13.12 -9.96
CA PRO A 180 -16.26 -13.36 -9.15
C PRO A 180 -16.13 -14.48 -8.12
N ALA A 181 -15.37 -15.54 -8.42
CA ALA A 181 -15.12 -16.64 -7.51
C ALA A 181 -14.34 -16.20 -6.25
N GLN A 182 -13.35 -15.31 -6.40
CA GLN A 182 -12.59 -14.77 -5.27
C GLN A 182 -13.46 -13.87 -4.39
N ILE A 183 -14.30 -13.04 -5.00
CA ILE A 183 -15.24 -12.16 -4.27
C ILE A 183 -16.19 -13.01 -3.43
N ARG A 184 -16.82 -14.04 -4.02
CA ARG A 184 -17.66 -14.99 -3.27
C ARG A 184 -16.91 -15.65 -2.12
N SER A 185 -15.68 -16.08 -2.36
CA SER A 185 -14.85 -16.72 -1.33
C SER A 185 -14.58 -15.79 -0.15
N ILE A 186 -14.25 -14.52 -0.40
CA ILE A 186 -14.04 -13.52 0.66
C ILE A 186 -15.36 -13.29 1.41
N ALA A 187 -16.45 -13.07 0.70
CA ALA A 187 -17.78 -12.83 1.29
C ALA A 187 -18.24 -13.99 2.18
N SER A 188 -18.13 -15.24 1.71
CA SER A 188 -18.49 -16.42 2.51
C SER A 188 -17.62 -16.59 3.75
N ARG A 189 -16.31 -16.31 3.67
CA ARG A 189 -15.42 -16.34 4.84
C ARG A 189 -15.77 -15.27 5.88
N GLY A 190 -16.29 -14.13 5.43
CA GLY A 190 -16.80 -13.06 6.30
C GLY A 190 -18.22 -13.29 6.81
N GLY A 191 -18.86 -14.42 6.50
CA GLY A 191 -20.23 -14.69 6.92
C GLY A 191 -21.31 -13.89 6.17
N MET A 192 -20.95 -13.17 5.10
CA MET A 192 -21.92 -12.44 4.28
C MET A 192 -22.86 -13.40 3.55
N ARG A 193 -24.14 -13.04 3.46
CA ARG A 193 -25.14 -13.89 2.81
C ARG A 193 -25.01 -13.80 1.29
N LEU A 194 -24.86 -14.96 0.65
CA LEU A 194 -24.93 -15.11 -0.80
C LEU A 194 -26.36 -15.46 -1.23
N SER A 195 -26.90 -14.75 -2.23
CA SER A 195 -28.22 -15.03 -2.80
C SER A 195 -28.15 -15.24 -4.32
N ASP A 196 -29.27 -15.66 -4.92
CA ASP A 196 -29.42 -15.88 -6.36
C ASP A 196 -28.36 -16.85 -6.93
N MET A 197 -28.20 -18.01 -6.28
CA MET A 197 -27.13 -18.98 -6.60
C MET A 197 -25.71 -18.40 -6.47
N GLY A 198 -25.51 -17.40 -5.59
CA GLY A 198 -24.24 -16.74 -5.37
C GLY A 198 -23.93 -15.60 -6.35
N ASN A 199 -24.94 -15.09 -7.06
CA ASN A 199 -24.79 -13.95 -7.95
C ASN A 199 -24.92 -12.60 -7.23
N SER A 200 -25.46 -12.58 -6.02
CA SER A 200 -25.56 -11.37 -5.19
C SER A 200 -25.01 -11.61 -3.79
N ILE A 201 -24.47 -10.55 -3.19
CA ILE A 201 -23.99 -10.49 -1.82
C ILE A 201 -24.88 -9.53 -1.05
N ILE A 202 -25.26 -9.91 0.16
CA ILE A 202 -26.10 -9.12 1.06
C ILE A 202 -25.32 -8.88 2.35
N VAL A 203 -25.27 -7.62 2.76
CA VAL A 203 -24.75 -7.17 4.05
C VAL A 203 -25.95 -6.64 4.82
N ASP A 204 -26.24 -7.21 5.98
CA ASP A 204 -27.33 -6.74 6.82
C ASP A 204 -26.93 -5.34 7.34
N GLY A 205 -27.77 -4.33 7.06
CA GLY A 205 -27.60 -3.01 7.65
C GLY A 205 -27.97 -3.07 9.12
N GLU A 206 -27.07 -2.61 9.99
CA GLU A 206 -27.42 -2.29 11.39
C GLU A 206 -28.53 -1.25 11.48
#